data_AF-A0A8S2FYZ8-F1
#
_entry.id   AF-A0A8S2FYZ8-F1
#
_cell.length_a   1.000
_cell.length_b   1.000
_cell.length_c   1.000
_cell.angle_alpha   90.00
_cell.angle_beta   90.00
_cell.angle_gamma   90.00
#
_symmetry.space_group_name_H-M   'P 1'
#
loop_
_entity.id
_entity.type
_entity.pdbx_description
1 polymer ?
#
loop_
_entity_poly.entity_id
_entity_poly.type
_entity_poly.pdbx_seq_one_letter_code
_entity_poly.pdbx_strand_id
1 'polypeptide(L)'
;NGAKWRTRRRILTPSFHDTNLLNSFLPIFNEQSKICISRFEKVVNKPTNLYPYITACTLDIICEAAMGTSSMAQIENSTYVDAVAKISDIIIRRWTTPWIWPDFLFKMSSLGRDHDNTLKILHDYTRKFINIRTAEFEKNQLNTKRMAFLDTLLTKMHEERLTMDDIQE
;
A
#
# COMPACT_ATOMS: atom_id res chain seq x y z
N ASN A 1 17.31 0.65 14.52
CA ASN A 1 18.25 -0.47 14.72
C ASN A 1 18.70 -1.06 13.39
N GLY A 2 20.01 -1.10 13.12
CA GLY A 2 20.57 -1.55 11.83
C GLY A 2 20.40 -3.04 11.54
N ALA A 3 20.43 -3.90 12.56
CA ALA A 3 20.20 -5.33 12.40
C ALA A 3 18.77 -5.64 11.91
N LYS A 4 17.76 -4.99 12.52
CA LYS A 4 16.34 -5.10 12.13
C LYS A 4 16.13 -4.72 10.65
N TRP A 5 16.70 -3.59 10.23
CA TRP A 5 16.67 -3.16 8.83
C TRP A 5 17.33 -4.17 7.87
N ARG A 6 18.51 -4.68 8.25
CA ARG A 6 19.26 -5.63 7.40
C ARG A 6 18.50 -6.93 7.19
N THR A 7 17.89 -7.48 8.24
CA THR A 7 17.07 -8.70 8.16
C THR A 7 15.86 -8.49 7.25
N ARG A 8 15.08 -7.41 7.47
CA ARG A 8 13.90 -7.11 6.64
C ARG A 8 14.28 -6.90 5.17
N ARG A 9 15.34 -6.14 4.90
CA ARG A 9 15.79 -5.90 3.53
C ARG A 9 16.22 -7.20 2.83
N ARG A 10 16.89 -8.12 3.53
CA ARG A 10 17.26 -9.44 2.99
C ARG A 10 16.01 -10.25 2.57
N ILE A 11 14.93 -10.17 3.34
CA ILE A 11 13.68 -10.88 3.06
C ILE A 11 12.94 -10.28 1.86
N LEU A 12 12.88 -8.94 1.78
CA LEU A 12 12.11 -8.20 0.76
C LEU A 12 12.80 -8.15 -0.60
N THR A 13 14.13 -8.03 -0.65
CA THR A 13 14.90 -7.77 -1.88
C THR A 13 14.69 -8.82 -2.98
N PRO A 14 14.65 -10.15 -2.70
CA PRO A 14 14.44 -11.16 -3.73
C PRO A 14 13.16 -10.98 -4.55
N SER A 15 12.08 -10.52 -3.93
CA SER A 15 10.78 -10.30 -4.61
C SER A 15 10.82 -9.16 -5.63
N PHE A 16 11.84 -8.30 -5.60
CA PHE A 16 12.04 -7.22 -6.58
C PHE A 16 13.08 -7.56 -7.65
N HIS A 17 13.79 -8.69 -7.52
CA HIS A 17 14.77 -9.16 -8.51
C HIS A 17 14.27 -10.37 -9.31
N ASP A 18 13.29 -11.11 -8.79
CA ASP A 18 12.71 -12.23 -9.52
C ASP A 18 11.83 -11.73 -10.68
N THR A 19 12.37 -11.85 -11.90
CA THR A 19 11.67 -11.47 -13.13
C THR A 19 10.35 -12.19 -13.31
N ASN A 20 10.17 -13.40 -12.77
CA ASN A 20 8.91 -14.13 -12.89
C ASN A 20 7.80 -13.47 -12.05
N LEU A 21 8.15 -12.96 -10.87
CA LEU A 21 7.22 -12.23 -10.02
C LEU A 21 6.88 -10.87 -10.63
N LEU A 22 7.87 -10.12 -11.14
CA LEU A 22 7.60 -8.84 -11.81
C LEU A 22 6.73 -9.01 -13.07
N ASN A 23 6.96 -10.07 -13.85
CA ASN A 23 6.14 -10.38 -15.01
C ASN A 23 4.68 -10.68 -14.63
N SER A 24 4.44 -11.23 -13.43
CA SER A 24 3.09 -11.45 -12.91
C SER A 24 2.32 -10.16 -12.61
N PHE A 25 3.01 -9.03 -12.46
CA PHE A 25 2.40 -7.71 -12.24
C PHE A 25 2.01 -7.00 -13.55
N LEU A 26 2.57 -7.39 -14.71
CA LEU A 26 2.25 -6.77 -16.01
C LEU A 26 0.75 -6.81 -16.37
N PRO A 27 0.02 -7.93 -16.16
CA PRO A 27 -1.43 -7.95 -16.37
C PRO A 27 -2.17 -6.91 -15.50
N ILE A 28 -1.76 -6.75 -14.24
CA ILE A 28 -2.36 -5.80 -13.29
C ILE A 28 -2.12 -4.36 -13.77
N PHE A 29 -0.88 -4.02 -14.13
CA PHE A 29 -0.55 -2.71 -14.69
C PHE A 29 -1.41 -2.39 -15.92
N ASN A 30 -1.57 -3.35 -16.83
CA ASN A 30 -2.35 -3.17 -18.05
C ASN A 30 -3.85 -2.98 -17.77
N GLU A 31 -4.42 -3.74 -16.84
CA GLU A 31 -5.83 -3.65 -16.47
C GLU A 31 -6.15 -2.29 -15.83
N GLN A 32 -5.38 -1.89 -14.82
CA GLN A 32 -5.56 -0.60 -14.13
C GLN A 32 -5.25 0.60 -15.05
N SER A 33 -4.30 0.45 -15.98
CA SER A 33 -4.03 1.48 -16.99
C SER A 33 -5.20 1.68 -17.95
N LYS A 34 -5.89 0.61 -18.37
CA LYS A 34 -7.09 0.72 -19.22
C LYS A 34 -8.21 1.47 -18.50
N ILE A 35 -8.42 1.18 -17.21
CA ILE A 35 -9.40 1.91 -16.39
C ILE A 35 -8.99 3.38 -16.29
N CYS A 36 -7.71 3.68 -16.06
CA CYS A 36 -7.19 5.05 -16.02
C CYS A 36 -7.46 5.81 -17.32
N ILE A 37 -7.15 5.21 -18.48
CA ILE A 37 -7.38 5.80 -19.80
C ILE A 37 -8.87 6.10 -20.00
N SER A 38 -9.77 5.18 -19.63
CA SER A 38 -11.22 5.41 -19.74
C SER A 38 -11.71 6.59 -18.88
N ARG A 39 -11.00 6.92 -17.78
CA ARG A 39 -11.27 8.12 -16.98
C ARG A 39 -10.70 9.37 -17.63
N PHE A 40 -9.54 9.28 -18.27
CA PHE A 40 -8.97 10.39 -19.04
C PHE A 40 -9.83 10.78 -20.23
N GLU A 41 -10.40 9.81 -20.95
CA GLU A 41 -11.30 10.05 -22.08
C GLU A 41 -12.48 10.98 -21.72
N LYS A 42 -12.97 10.94 -20.48
CA LYS A 42 -14.09 11.78 -19.99
C LYS A 42 -13.71 13.24 -19.76
N VAL A 43 -12.41 13.54 -19.67
CA VAL A 43 -11.89 14.89 -19.41
C VAL A 43 -11.07 15.45 -20.57
N VAL A 44 -11.03 14.74 -21.71
CA VAL A 44 -10.39 15.19 -22.94
C VAL A 44 -10.96 16.57 -23.33
N ASN A 45 -10.06 17.48 -23.69
CA ASN A 45 -10.34 18.89 -24.05
C ASN A 45 -10.66 19.85 -22.89
N LYS A 46 -10.44 19.45 -21.62
CA LYS A 46 -10.53 20.36 -20.47
C LYS A 46 -9.18 20.46 -19.77
N PRO A 47 -8.71 21.66 -19.38
CA PRO A 47 -7.59 21.80 -18.47
C PRO A 47 -7.93 21.08 -17.17
N THR A 48 -7.29 19.93 -16.94
CA THR A 48 -7.63 19.02 -15.84
C THR A 48 -6.35 18.63 -15.11
N ASN A 49 -6.38 18.68 -13.79
CA ASN A 49 -5.29 18.15 -12.98
C ASN A 49 -5.30 16.61 -13.05
N LEU A 50 -4.27 16.01 -13.66
CA LEU A 50 -4.14 14.56 -13.79
C LEU A 50 -3.61 13.88 -12.54
N TYR A 51 -3.03 14.64 -11.59
CA TYR A 51 -2.47 14.10 -10.35
C TYR A 51 -3.40 13.13 -9.62
N PRO A 52 -4.67 13.48 -9.28
CA PRO A 52 -5.56 12.56 -8.57
C PRO A 52 -5.89 11.28 -9.35
N TYR A 53 -5.92 11.33 -10.69
CA TYR A 53 -6.19 10.16 -11.53
C TYR A 53 -5.01 9.19 -11.53
N ILE A 54 -3.79 9.73 -11.65
CA ILE A 54 -2.57 8.94 -11.63
C ILE A 54 -2.38 8.34 -10.23
N THR A 55 -2.54 9.15 -9.16
CA THR A 55 -2.42 8.66 -7.78
C THR A 55 -3.40 7.52 -7.49
N ALA A 56 -4.66 7.64 -7.92
CA ALA A 56 -5.65 6.57 -7.75
C ALA A 56 -5.27 5.30 -8.53
N CYS A 57 -4.80 5.45 -9.78
CA CYS A 57 -4.31 4.33 -10.60
C CYS A 57 -3.12 3.62 -9.94
N THR A 58 -2.13 4.39 -9.49
CA THR A 58 -0.94 3.86 -8.83
C THR A 58 -1.29 3.13 -7.55
N LEU A 59 -2.25 3.64 -6.77
CA LEU A 59 -2.69 2.98 -5.55
C LEU A 59 -3.37 1.65 -5.84
N ASP A 60 -4.28 1.58 -6.82
CA ASP A 60 -4.93 0.32 -7.22
C ASP A 60 -3.91 -0.73 -7.70
N ILE A 61 -2.94 -0.30 -8.51
CA ILE A 61 -1.83 -1.15 -8.95
C ILE A 61 -1.05 -1.71 -7.75
N ILE A 62 -0.67 -0.86 -6.79
CA ILE A 62 0.09 -1.27 -5.62
C ILE A 62 -0.74 -2.21 -4.75
N CYS A 63 -2.00 -1.89 -4.49
CA CYS A 63 -2.89 -2.73 -3.69
C CYS A 63 -3.09 -4.10 -4.34
N GLU A 64 -3.27 -4.16 -5.66
CA GLU A 64 -3.48 -5.43 -6.35
C GLU A 64 -2.19 -6.24 -6.48
N ALA A 65 -1.06 -5.61 -6.82
CA ALA A 65 0.23 -6.30 -6.95
C ALA A 65 0.81 -6.74 -5.59
N ALA A 66 0.69 -5.90 -4.56
CA ALA A 66 1.26 -6.19 -3.25
C ALA A 66 0.33 -7.03 -2.36
N MET A 67 -0.97 -6.71 -2.33
CA MET A 67 -1.95 -7.34 -1.43
C MET A 67 -2.88 -8.35 -2.13
N GLY A 68 -2.83 -8.47 -3.46
CA GLY A 68 -3.64 -9.43 -4.21
C GLY A 68 -5.12 -9.08 -4.32
N THR A 69 -5.49 -7.83 -4.01
CA THR A 69 -6.89 -7.37 -4.00
C THR A 69 -7.01 -5.99 -4.64
N SER A 70 -8.11 -5.74 -5.36
CA SER A 70 -8.40 -4.43 -5.93
C SER A 70 -8.96 -3.50 -4.85
N SER A 71 -8.31 -2.36 -4.61
CA SER A 71 -8.81 -1.30 -3.71
C SER A 71 -9.93 -0.45 -4.31
N MET A 72 -10.26 -0.67 -5.60
CA MET A 72 -11.24 0.10 -6.38
C MET A 72 -11.09 1.63 -6.25
N ALA A 73 -9.89 2.12 -5.97
CA ALA A 73 -9.58 3.53 -5.74
C ALA A 73 -9.90 4.41 -6.96
N GLN A 74 -9.92 3.83 -8.16
CA GLN A 74 -10.29 4.53 -9.38
C GLN A 74 -11.80 4.68 -9.60
N ILE A 75 -12.62 3.85 -8.94
CA ILE A 75 -14.06 3.72 -9.22
C ILE A 75 -14.88 4.24 -8.04
N GLU A 76 -14.46 3.94 -6.81
CA GLU A 76 -15.13 4.34 -5.58
C GLU A 76 -14.25 5.26 -4.73
N ASN A 77 -14.88 6.22 -4.03
CA ASN A 77 -14.22 7.00 -2.98
C ASN A 77 -13.97 6.08 -1.79
N SER A 78 -12.86 5.36 -1.83
CA SER A 78 -12.45 4.50 -0.74
C SER A 78 -11.82 5.33 0.37
N THR A 79 -12.34 5.15 1.59
CA THR A 79 -11.83 5.77 2.82
C THR A 79 -10.33 5.52 3.03
N TYR A 80 -9.81 4.42 2.47
CA TYR A 80 -8.39 4.10 2.47
C TYR A 80 -7.56 5.06 1.60
N VAL A 81 -8.06 5.42 0.41
CA VAL A 81 -7.38 6.32 -0.53
C VAL A 81 -7.26 7.71 0.08
N ASP A 82 -8.35 8.19 0.67
CA ASP A 82 -8.38 9.46 1.38
C ASP A 82 -7.42 9.45 2.59
N ALA A 83 -7.35 8.32 3.31
CA ALA A 83 -6.40 8.17 4.41
C ALA A 83 -4.94 8.18 3.93
N VAL A 84 -4.61 7.55 2.79
CA VAL A 84 -3.25 7.58 2.21
C VAL A 84 -2.89 9.00 1.75
N ALA A 85 -3.83 9.71 1.11
CA ALA A 85 -3.60 11.10 0.70
C ALA A 85 -3.38 12.01 1.92
N LYS A 86 -4.23 11.86 2.95
CA LYS A 86 -4.17 12.65 4.18
C LYS A 86 -2.88 12.39 4.97
N ILE A 87 -2.44 11.14 5.13
CA ILE A 87 -1.20 10.84 5.83
C ILE A 87 0.02 11.39 5.07
N SER A 88 -0.01 11.35 3.73
CA SER A 88 1.07 11.88 2.89
C SER A 88 1.20 13.40 3.04
N ASP A 89 0.09 14.14 3.03
CA ASP A 89 0.09 15.59 3.28
C ASP A 89 0.61 15.91 4.69
N ILE A 90 0.19 15.14 5.70
CA ILE A 90 0.65 15.33 7.08
C ILE A 90 2.16 15.11 7.20
N ILE A 91 2.71 14.06 6.57
CA ILE A 91 4.14 13.78 6.56
C ILE A 91 4.91 14.92 5.92
N ILE A 92 4.47 15.38 4.75
CA ILE A 92 5.12 16.50 4.03
C ILE A 92 5.08 17.77 4.88
N ARG A 93 3.92 18.11 5.46
CA ARG A 93 3.78 19.25 6.37
C ARG A 93 4.71 19.13 7.58
N ARG A 94 4.80 17.96 8.20
CA ARG A 94 5.70 17.73 9.32
C ARG A 94 7.16 17.95 8.90
N TRP A 95 7.56 17.49 7.72
CA TRP A 95 8.91 17.68 7.19
C TRP A 95 9.23 19.14 6.90
N THR A 96 8.30 19.90 6.33
CA THR A 96 8.50 21.30 5.96
C THR A 96 8.35 22.29 7.11
N THR A 97 7.92 21.83 8.29
CA THR A 97 7.55 22.68 9.43
C THR A 97 8.42 22.36 10.67
N PRO A 98 9.60 22.98 10.83
CA PRO A 98 10.57 22.61 11.88
C PRO A 98 10.05 22.72 13.32
N TRP A 99 9.11 23.63 13.60
CA TRP A 99 8.60 23.86 14.97
C TRP A 99 7.68 22.76 15.49
N ILE A 100 7.14 21.90 14.61
CA ILE A 100 6.35 20.72 14.99
C ILE A 100 7.15 19.41 14.91
N TRP A 101 8.48 19.48 14.74
CA TRP A 101 9.32 18.28 14.74
C TRP A 101 9.33 17.54 16.08
N PRO A 102 9.40 18.23 17.25
CA PRO A 102 9.34 17.54 18.53
C PRO A 102 8.04 16.77 18.68
N ASP A 103 8.14 15.46 18.98
CA ASP A 103 6.99 14.55 19.05
C ASP A 103 5.89 15.04 19.99
N PHE A 104 6.28 15.65 21.12
CA PHE A 104 5.33 16.21 22.08
C PHE A 104 4.48 17.33 21.46
N LEU A 105 5.12 18.28 20.76
CA LEU A 105 4.43 19.40 20.10
C LEU A 105 3.57 18.89 18.95
N PHE A 106 4.06 17.91 18.20
CA PHE A 106 3.29 17.28 17.14
C PHE A 106 2.01 16.62 17.68
N LYS A 107 2.12 15.76 18.70
CA LYS A 107 0.97 15.07 19.29
C LYS A 107 -0.06 16.02 19.92
N MET A 108 0.39 17.15 20.45
CA MET A 108 -0.50 18.17 21.00
C MET A 108 -1.22 18.99 19.91
N SER A 109 -0.64 19.08 18.71
CA SER A 109 -1.23 19.79 17.57
C SER A 109 -2.46 19.07 17.00
N SER A 110 -3.31 19.80 16.27
CA SER A 110 -4.39 19.19 15.49
C SER A 110 -3.85 18.21 14.44
N LEU A 111 -2.71 18.53 13.84
CA LEU A 111 -2.05 17.72 12.82
C LEU A 111 -1.63 16.34 13.36
N GLY A 112 -1.15 16.27 14.61
CA GLY A 112 -0.82 15.00 15.27
C GLY A 112 -2.04 14.15 15.59
N ARG A 113 -3.16 14.77 16.01
CA ARG A 113 -4.42 14.03 16.19
C ARG A 113 -4.96 13.48 14.88
N ASP A 114 -4.89 14.28 13.82
CA ASP A 114 -5.27 13.86 12.47
C ASP A 114 -4.37 12.73 11.95
N HIS A 115 -3.06 12.79 12.23
CA HIS A 115 -2.11 11.74 11.93
C HIS A 115 -2.52 10.42 12.58
N ASP A 116 -2.74 10.42 13.90
CA ASP A 116 -3.02 9.19 14.65
C ASP A 116 -4.36 8.55 14.25
N ASN A 117 -5.38 9.37 14.00
CA ASN A 117 -6.67 8.90 13.48
C ASN A 117 -6.54 8.27 12.08
N THR A 118 -5.79 8.94 11.19
CA THR A 118 -5.57 8.46 9.83
C THR A 118 -4.73 7.17 9.82
N LEU A 119 -3.72 7.11 10.68
CA LEU A 119 -2.86 5.94 10.84
C LEU A 119 -3.66 4.74 11.37
N LYS A 120 -4.62 4.97 12.27
CA LYS A 120 -5.53 3.92 12.74
C LYS A 120 -6.34 3.31 11.59
N ILE A 121 -6.91 4.14 10.72
CA ILE A 121 -7.67 3.68 9.54
C ILE A 121 -6.77 2.84 8.61
N LEU A 122 -5.56 3.31 8.34
CA LEU A 122 -4.60 2.58 7.50
C LEU A 122 -4.24 1.22 8.10
N HIS A 123 -3.94 1.17 9.39
CA HIS A 123 -3.62 -0.08 10.08
C HIS A 123 -4.79 -1.06 10.17
N ASP A 124 -6.01 -0.56 10.38
CA ASP A 124 -7.21 -1.39 10.38
C ASP A 124 -7.47 -1.99 9.00
N TYR A 125 -7.23 -1.22 7.94
CA TYR A 125 -7.28 -1.71 6.56
C TYR A 125 -6.22 -2.81 6.35
N THR A 126 -4.93 -2.53 6.61
CA THR A 126 -3.84 -3.50 6.46
C THR A 126 -4.10 -4.79 7.24
N ARG A 127 -4.53 -4.71 8.51
CA ARG A 127 -4.88 -5.90 9.31
C ARG A 127 -6.00 -6.72 8.69
N LYS A 128 -7.05 -6.05 8.21
CA LYS A 128 -8.17 -6.73 7.53
C LYS A 128 -7.68 -7.52 6.32
N PHE A 129 -6.80 -6.94 5.50
CA PHE A 129 -6.26 -7.63 4.32
C PHE A 129 -5.35 -8.78 4.68
N ILE A 130 -4.44 -8.61 5.64
CA ILE A 130 -3.56 -9.71 6.03
C ILE A 130 -4.39 -10.88 6.57
N ASN A 131 -5.40 -10.62 7.41
CA ASN A 131 -6.28 -11.68 7.91
C ASN A 131 -7.04 -12.42 6.79
N ILE A 132 -7.55 -11.70 5.80
CA ILE A 132 -8.23 -12.31 4.63
C ILE A 132 -7.24 -13.21 3.87
N ARG A 133 -6.04 -12.71 3.59
CA ARG A 133 -5.03 -13.44 2.80
C ARG A 133 -4.44 -14.62 3.55
N THR A 134 -4.23 -14.51 4.86
CA THR A 134 -3.84 -15.64 5.71
C THR A 134 -4.91 -16.73 5.70
N ALA A 135 -6.20 -16.37 5.78
CA ALA A 135 -7.29 -17.34 5.71
C ALA A 135 -7.40 -18.01 4.31
N GLU A 136 -7.12 -17.28 3.22
CA GLU A 136 -7.04 -17.85 1.86
C GLU A 136 -5.84 -18.79 1.70
N PHE A 137 -4.70 -18.44 2.31
CA PHE A 137 -3.49 -19.26 2.38
C PHE A 137 -3.76 -20.59 3.08
N GLU A 138 -4.36 -20.55 4.28
CA GLU A 138 -4.70 -21.75 5.07
C GLU A 138 -5.68 -22.69 4.36
N LYS A 139 -6.57 -22.14 3.52
CA LYS A 139 -7.54 -22.92 2.74
C LYS A 139 -6.95 -23.53 1.46
N ASN A 140 -5.65 -23.35 1.18
CA ASN A 140 -5.00 -23.74 -0.08
C ASN A 140 -5.71 -23.19 -1.33
N GLN A 141 -6.44 -22.08 -1.20
CA GLN A 141 -7.15 -21.45 -2.33
C GLN A 141 -6.27 -20.45 -3.08
N LEU A 142 -4.98 -20.37 -2.74
CA LEU A 142 -4.05 -19.48 -3.41
C LEU A 142 -3.81 -19.95 -4.84
N ASN A 143 -4.23 -19.12 -5.77
CA ASN A 143 -4.01 -19.34 -7.18
C ASN A 143 -2.51 -19.15 -7.46
N THR A 144 -1.75 -20.25 -7.57
CA THR A 144 -0.29 -20.29 -7.82
C THR A 144 0.15 -19.49 -9.06
N LYS A 145 -0.78 -19.10 -9.93
CA LYS A 145 -0.54 -18.32 -11.15
C LYS A 145 -0.39 -16.80 -10.91
N ARG A 146 -0.85 -16.27 -9.78
CA ARG A 146 -0.68 -14.86 -9.37
C ARG A 146 -0.24 -14.80 -7.91
N MET A 147 1.05 -15.00 -7.65
CA MET A 147 1.60 -14.76 -6.31
C MET A 147 1.69 -13.25 -6.08
N ALA A 148 0.99 -12.77 -5.05
CA ALA A 148 1.18 -11.41 -4.58
C ALA A 148 2.48 -11.33 -3.76
N PHE A 149 3.01 -10.12 -3.61
CA PHE A 149 4.17 -9.88 -2.73
C PHE A 149 3.92 -10.40 -1.31
N LEU A 150 2.71 -10.18 -0.78
CA LEU A 150 2.30 -10.66 0.53
C LEU A 150 2.36 -12.18 0.66
N ASP A 151 2.07 -12.94 -0.39
CA ASP A 151 2.11 -14.41 -0.35
C ASP A 151 3.55 -14.90 -0.21
N THR A 152 4.50 -14.21 -0.85
CA THR A 152 5.94 -14.48 -0.70
C THR A 152 6.41 -14.17 0.72
N LEU A 153 5.86 -13.13 1.34
CA LEU A 153 6.15 -12.79 2.73
C LEU A 153 5.58 -13.82 3.70
N LEU A 154 4.32 -14.24 3.53
CA LEU A 154 3.67 -15.25 4.38
C LEU A 154 4.43 -16.59 4.35
N THR A 155 4.88 -17.05 3.18
CA THR A 155 5.70 -18.26 3.06
C THR A 155 7.01 -18.12 3.85
N LYS A 156 7.73 -17.01 3.69
CA LYS A 156 8.98 -16.75 4.42
C LYS A 156 8.77 -16.58 5.93
N MET A 157 7.60 -16.11 6.37
CA MET A 157 7.28 -16.06 7.81
C MET A 157 7.17 -17.46 8.42
N HIS A 158 6.55 -18.40 7.71
CA HIS A 158 6.43 -19.77 8.20
C HIS A 158 7.82 -20.43 8.29
N GLU A 159 8.71 -20.11 7.35
CA GLU A 159 10.10 -20.59 7.32
C GLU A 159 11.00 -19.93 8.38
N GLU A 160 10.91 -18.61 8.60
CA GLU A 160 11.83 -17.84 9.46
C GLU A 160 11.24 -17.42 10.83
N ARG A 161 9.99 -17.82 11.18
CA ARG A 161 9.29 -17.48 12.45
C ARG A 161 9.20 -15.98 12.76
N LEU A 162 8.83 -15.16 11.77
CA LEU A 162 8.63 -13.72 11.95
C LEU A 162 7.28 -13.42 12.62
N THR A 163 7.20 -12.34 13.41
CA THR A 163 5.94 -11.94 14.06
C THR A 163 5.06 -11.09 13.14
N MET A 164 3.76 -11.07 13.39
CA MET A 164 2.79 -10.28 12.60
C MET A 164 3.09 -8.78 12.67
N ASP A 165 3.55 -8.29 13.82
CA ASP A 165 3.97 -6.89 14.00
C ASP A 165 5.20 -6.53 13.15
N ASP A 166 6.04 -7.52 12.80
CA ASP A 166 7.19 -7.28 11.92
C ASP A 166 6.82 -7.03 10.46
N ILE A 167 5.60 -7.37 10.05
CA ILE A 167 5.07 -7.11 8.70
C ILE A 167 4.40 -5.73 8.64
N GLN A 168 3.75 -5.33 9.74
CA GLN A 168 2.98 -4.10 9.82
C GLN A 168 3.87 -2.86 10.04
N GLU A 169 5.01 -3.02 10.73
CA GLU A 169 6.05 -1.98 10.93
C GLU A 169 7.11 -1.93 9.83
#